data_AF-A0A1I5BWH4-F1
#
_entry.id   AF-A0A1I5BWH4-F1
#
_cell.length_a   1.000
_cell.length_b   1.000
_cell.length_c   1.000
_cell.angle_alpha   90.00
_cell.angle_beta   90.00
_cell.angle_gamma   90.00
#
_symmetry.space_group_name_H-M   'P 1'
#
loop_
_entity.id
_entity.type
_entity.pdbx_description
1 polymer ?
#
loop_
_entity_poly.entity_id
_entity_poly.type
_entity_poly.pdbx_seq_one_letter_code
_entity_poly.pdbx_strand_id
1 'polypeptide(L)'
;MTDLSPLDRVRAAALALPETEEKVSHGQPTFFVADRQFAQFRADHHGDGLTMVCVKTSGTDEQMTLIEANPSVYSRPAYLGATGWVGMNVAGDPDWALVEDRIARSWELAAPARLLEAGGR
;
A
#
# COMPACT_ATOMS: atom_id res chain seq x y z
N MET A 1 -18.36 13.89 13.99
CA MET A 1 -17.78 12.68 13.35
C MET A 1 -16.32 13.03 13.10
N THR A 2 -15.40 12.43 13.82
CA THR A 2 -13.96 12.75 13.68
C THR A 2 -13.52 12.26 12.31
N ASP A 3 -12.95 13.13 11.48
CA ASP A 3 -12.34 12.69 10.23
C ASP A 3 -11.26 11.64 10.52
N LEU A 4 -11.35 10.50 9.82
CA LEU A 4 -10.35 9.43 9.93
C LEU A 4 -9.02 9.92 9.38
N SER A 5 -7.92 9.65 10.09
CA SER A 5 -6.59 9.95 9.57
C SER A 5 -6.28 9.10 8.32
N PRO A 6 -5.32 9.50 7.47
CA PRO A 6 -4.89 8.67 6.35
C PRO A 6 -4.48 7.25 6.78
N LEU A 7 -3.83 7.10 7.94
CA LEU A 7 -3.49 5.79 8.48
C LEU A 7 -4.73 4.98 8.86
N ASP A 8 -5.75 5.59 9.45
CA ASP A 8 -6.99 4.89 9.82
C ASP A 8 -7.73 4.39 8.58
N ARG A 9 -7.73 5.15 7.48
CA ARG A 9 -8.30 4.70 6.20
C ARG A 9 -7.50 3.57 5.57
N VAL A 10 -6.16 3.66 5.58
CA VAL A 10 -5.29 2.55 5.12
C VAL A 10 -5.52 1.28 5.96
N ARG A 11 -5.66 1.42 7.29
CA ARG A 11 -6.01 0.31 8.18
C ARG A 11 -7.36 -0.30 7.83
N ALA A 12 -8.38 0.53 7.64
CA ALA A 12 -9.70 0.06 7.27
C ALA A 12 -9.66 -0.74 5.95
N ALA A 13 -8.96 -0.24 4.93
CA ALA A 13 -8.80 -0.91 3.65
C ALA A 13 -8.03 -2.24 3.76
N ALA A 14 -6.90 -2.25 4.46
CA ALA A 14 -6.04 -3.43 4.56
C ALA A 14 -6.67 -4.51 5.46
N LEU A 15 -7.17 -4.15 6.64
CA LEU A 15 -7.70 -5.10 7.63
C LEU A 15 -9.05 -5.70 7.24
N ALA A 16 -9.73 -5.13 6.24
CA ALA A 16 -10.91 -5.74 5.63
C ALA A 16 -10.56 -6.97 4.75
N LEU A 17 -9.30 -7.10 4.32
CA LEU A 17 -8.86 -8.17 3.44
C LEU A 17 -8.58 -9.47 4.23
N PRO A 18 -8.90 -10.65 3.67
CA PRO A 18 -8.76 -11.92 4.38
C PRO A 18 -7.35 -12.17 4.90
N GLU A 19 -7.27 -12.68 6.14
CA GLU A 19 -6.02 -13.06 6.81
C GLU A 19 -4.96 -11.95 6.84
N THR A 20 -5.42 -10.71 6.96
CA THR A 20 -4.53 -9.56 7.12
C THR A 20 -4.22 -9.28 8.58
N GLU A 21 -2.96 -8.98 8.86
CA GLU A 21 -2.49 -8.49 10.16
C GLU A 21 -1.69 -7.19 10.00
N GLU A 22 -1.76 -6.32 11.01
CA GLU A 22 -0.89 -5.15 11.15
C GLU A 22 0.25 -5.47 12.14
N LYS A 23 1.49 -5.20 11.72
CA LYS A 23 2.70 -5.27 12.54
C LYS A 23 3.52 -4.00 12.35
N VAL A 24 4.26 -3.59 13.38
CA VAL A 24 5.29 -2.55 13.20
C VAL A 24 6.53 -3.20 12.61
N SER A 25 6.98 -2.73 11.45
CA SER A 25 8.23 -3.16 10.82
C SER A 25 9.08 -1.94 10.51
N HIS A 26 10.34 -1.93 10.96
CA HIS A 26 11.25 -0.78 10.81
C HIS A 26 10.64 0.55 11.29
N GLY A 27 9.83 0.50 12.35
CA GLY A 27 9.15 1.67 12.94
C GLY A 27 7.89 2.14 12.19
N GLN A 28 7.43 1.40 11.18
CA GLN A 28 6.31 1.78 10.33
C GLN A 28 5.15 0.79 10.44
N PRO A 29 3.88 1.26 10.48
CA PRO A 29 2.71 0.40 10.33
C PRO A 29 2.78 -0.36 9.01
N THR A 30 2.78 -1.69 9.10
CA THR A 30 3.01 -2.58 7.96
C THR A 30 2.00 -3.72 8.00
N PHE A 31 1.46 -4.07 6.83
CA PHE A 31 0.38 -5.04 6.68
C PHE A 31 0.84 -6.27 5.93
N PHE A 32 0.43 -7.44 6.44
CA PHE A 32 0.85 -8.75 5.95
C PHE A 32 -0.36 -9.63 5.71
N VAL A 33 -0.28 -10.48 4.69
CA VAL A 33 -1.19 -11.61 4.46
C VAL A 33 -0.37 -12.89 4.50
N ALA A 34 -0.72 -13.83 5.39
CA ALA A 34 0.04 -15.07 5.58
C ALA A 34 1.57 -14.84 5.63
N ASP A 35 2.02 -13.96 6.53
CA ASP A 35 3.41 -13.52 6.73
C ASP A 35 4.09 -12.81 5.54
N ARG A 36 3.34 -12.49 4.47
CA ARG A 36 3.85 -11.75 3.32
C ARG A 36 3.41 -10.31 3.34
N GLN A 37 4.39 -9.40 3.35
CA GLN A 37 4.16 -7.96 3.34
C GLN A 37 3.48 -7.53 2.03
N PHE A 38 2.42 -6.72 2.13
CA PHE A 38 1.75 -6.14 0.96
C PHE A 38 1.47 -4.64 1.08
N ALA A 39 1.45 -4.05 2.27
CA ALA A 39 1.35 -2.60 2.40
C ALA A 39 2.23 -2.08 3.54
N GLN A 40 2.75 -0.86 3.40
CA GLN A 40 3.49 -0.17 4.45
C GLN A 40 3.15 1.31 4.42
N PHE A 41 2.63 1.82 5.52
CA PHE A 41 2.34 3.24 5.68
C PHE A 41 3.60 3.98 6.12
N ARG A 42 3.86 5.14 5.49
CA ARG A 42 4.98 6.02 5.81
C ARG A 42 4.46 7.43 5.96
N ALA A 43 4.78 8.06 7.09
CA ALA A 43 4.55 9.47 7.31
C ALA A 43 5.86 10.11 7.73
N ASP A 44 6.27 11.14 7.00
CA ASP A 44 7.50 11.91 7.19
C ASP A 44 8.74 11.01 7.32
N HIS A 45 8.91 10.09 6.36
CA HIS A 45 9.96 9.09 6.45
C HIS A 45 11.30 9.72 6.08
N HIS A 46 12.23 9.74 7.04
CA HIS A 46 13.50 10.47 6.92
C HIS A 46 13.35 12.00 6.78
N GLY A 47 12.24 12.59 7.23
CA GLY A 47 12.02 14.03 7.14
C GLY A 47 11.67 14.51 5.72
N ASP A 48 11.16 13.63 4.87
CA ASP A 48 10.77 13.95 3.50
C ASP A 48 9.43 14.71 3.39
N GLY A 49 8.69 14.86 4.50
CA GLY A 49 7.38 15.50 4.54
C GLY A 49 6.28 14.74 3.81
N LEU A 50 6.53 13.51 3.34
CA LEU A 50 5.59 12.73 2.56
C LEU A 50 4.73 11.86 3.48
N THR A 51 3.42 11.80 3.18
CA THR A 51 2.52 10.80 3.77
C THR A 51 2.06 9.90 2.65
N MET A 52 2.44 8.63 2.69
CA MET A 52 2.24 7.68 1.62
C MET A 52 1.92 6.28 2.12
N VAL A 53 1.23 5.49 1.30
CA VAL A 53 1.18 4.03 1.44
C VAL A 53 2.02 3.40 0.32
N CYS A 54 2.97 2.57 0.69
CA CYS A 54 3.75 1.76 -0.24
C CYS A 54 3.02 0.45 -0.48
N VAL A 55 2.81 0.09 -1.74
CA VAL A 55 2.10 -1.12 -2.19
C VAL A 55 2.90 -1.85 -3.27
N LYS A 56 2.71 -3.16 -3.40
CA LYS A 56 3.33 -3.98 -4.44
C LYS A 56 2.73 -3.67 -5.82
N THR A 57 3.57 -3.76 -6.84
CA THR A 57 3.14 -3.96 -8.22
C THR A 57 3.57 -5.34 -8.69
N SER A 58 3.09 -5.77 -9.86
CA SER A 58 3.50 -7.02 -10.51
C SER A 58 4.98 -7.06 -10.87
N GLY A 59 5.64 -5.90 -10.91
CA GLY A 59 7.06 -5.75 -11.19
C GLY A 59 7.43 -4.30 -11.46
N THR A 60 8.70 -4.07 -11.81
CA THR A 60 9.23 -2.73 -12.11
C THR A 60 8.56 -2.08 -13.32
N ASP A 61 8.08 -2.85 -14.29
CA ASP A 61 7.46 -2.29 -15.51
C ASP A 61 6.10 -1.64 -15.19
N GLU A 62 5.26 -2.30 -14.39
CA GLU A 62 4.01 -1.70 -13.90
C GLU A 62 4.30 -0.49 -13.00
N GLN A 63 5.30 -0.59 -12.11
CA GLN A 63 5.71 0.53 -11.26
C GLN A 63 6.07 1.76 -12.09
N MET A 64 6.91 1.60 -13.12
CA MET A 64 7.32 2.70 -14.00
C MET A 64 6.13 3.27 -14.76
N THR A 65 5.28 2.42 -15.32
CA THR A 65 4.07 2.85 -16.05
C THR A 65 3.15 3.69 -15.17
N LEU A 66 2.97 3.32 -13.90
CA LEU A 66 2.14 4.09 -12.96
C LEU A 66 2.74 5.46 -12.63
N ILE A 67 4.05 5.50 -12.39
CA ILE A 67 4.76 6.76 -12.11
C ILE A 67 4.70 7.68 -13.33
N GLU A 68 4.90 7.16 -14.54
CA GLU A 68 4.81 7.94 -15.78
C GLU A 68 3.38 8.44 -16.04
N ALA A 69 2.37 7.61 -15.79
CA ALA A 69 0.97 7.98 -16.02
C ALA A 69 0.47 9.05 -15.03
N ASN A 70 0.91 9.02 -13.76
CA ASN A 70 0.47 9.99 -12.77
C ASN A 70 1.54 10.25 -11.68
N PRO A 71 2.56 11.07 -11.97
CA PRO A 71 3.69 11.33 -11.06
C PRO A 71 3.34 12.17 -9.83
N SER A 72 2.15 12.79 -9.78
CA SER A 72 1.68 13.48 -8.56
C SER A 72 1.05 12.52 -7.54
N VAL A 73 0.57 11.36 -8.00
CA VAL A 73 -0.01 10.30 -7.14
C VAL A 73 1.05 9.26 -6.80
N TYR A 74 1.85 8.85 -7.79
CA TYR A 74 2.79 7.75 -7.66
C TYR A 74 4.24 8.22 -7.61
N SER A 75 5.02 7.59 -6.74
CA SER A 75 6.47 7.79 -6.65
C SER A 75 7.18 6.47 -6.38
N ARG A 76 8.50 6.43 -6.65
CA ARG A 76 9.34 5.29 -6.31
C ARG A 76 9.80 5.40 -4.85
N PRO A 77 9.33 4.53 -3.93
CA PRO A 77 9.69 4.63 -2.51
C PRO A 77 11.14 4.19 -2.27
N ALA A 78 11.81 4.84 -1.32
CA ALA A 78 13.13 4.41 -0.87
C ALA A 78 13.09 2.96 -0.31
N TYR A 79 14.15 2.20 -0.57
CA TYR A 79 14.36 0.79 -0.19
C TYR A 79 13.43 -0.23 -0.87
N LEU A 80 12.13 0.02 -0.90
CA LEU A 80 11.14 -0.89 -1.50
C LEU A 80 11.08 -0.75 -3.03
N GLY A 81 11.40 0.44 -3.56
CA GLY A 81 11.26 0.74 -4.98
C GLY A 81 12.16 -0.09 -5.90
N ALA A 82 13.25 -0.65 -5.40
CA ALA A 82 14.10 -1.58 -6.17
C ALA A 82 13.41 -2.93 -6.44
N THR A 83 12.40 -3.28 -5.63
CA THR A 83 11.69 -4.57 -5.67
C THR A 83 10.28 -4.46 -6.26
N GLY A 84 10.00 -3.42 -7.04
CA GLY A 84 8.70 -3.24 -7.70
C GLY A 84 7.58 -2.82 -6.75
N TRP A 85 7.87 -1.99 -5.75
CA TRP A 85 6.83 -1.35 -4.93
C TRP A 85 6.62 0.09 -5.36
N VAL A 86 5.39 0.55 -5.40
CA VAL A 86 5.07 1.95 -5.69
C VAL A 86 4.52 2.64 -4.44
N GLY A 87 4.85 3.91 -4.29
CA GLY A 87 4.34 4.76 -3.25
C GLY A 87 3.17 5.59 -3.74
N MET A 88 2.07 5.63 -2.99
CA MET A 88 0.90 6.48 -3.27
C MET A 88 0.81 7.59 -2.24
N ASN A 89 0.79 8.84 -2.69
CA ASN A 89 0.56 9.99 -1.82
C ASN A 89 -0.85 9.93 -1.22
N VAL A 90 -0.96 10.00 0.11
CA VAL A 90 -2.23 10.01 0.85
C VAL A 90 -2.38 11.23 1.77
N ALA A 91 -1.55 12.26 1.56
CA ALA A 91 -1.74 13.57 2.17
C ALA A 91 -2.81 14.39 1.43
N GLY A 92 -3.49 15.30 2.13
CA GLY A 92 -4.51 16.17 1.55
C GLY A 92 -5.80 15.42 1.23
N ASP A 93 -6.22 15.46 -0.03
CA ASP A 93 -7.46 14.83 -0.54
C ASP A 93 -7.15 13.82 -1.66
N PRO A 94 -6.58 12.64 -1.32
CA PRO A 94 -6.29 11.62 -2.31
C PRO A 94 -7.57 10.93 -2.79
N ASP A 95 -7.53 10.36 -4.00
CA ASP A 95 -8.57 9.45 -4.48
C ASP A 95 -8.52 8.15 -3.66
N TRP A 96 -9.35 8.09 -2.61
CA TRP A 96 -9.38 6.95 -1.70
C TRP A 96 -9.87 5.66 -2.37
N ALA A 97 -10.74 5.74 -3.38
CA ALA A 97 -11.17 4.55 -4.12
C ALA A 97 -9.98 3.94 -4.88
N LEU A 98 -9.11 4.78 -5.46
CA LEU A 98 -7.88 4.33 -6.11
C LEU A 98 -6.88 3.75 -5.09
N VAL A 99 -6.71 4.38 -3.93
CA VAL A 99 -5.82 3.88 -2.86
C VAL A 99 -6.28 2.51 -2.36
N GLU A 100 -7.57 2.37 -2.08
CA GLU A 100 -8.19 1.10 -1.65
C GLU A 100 -8.01 0.01 -2.71
N ASP A 101 -8.26 0.31 -3.98
CA ASP A 101 -8.05 -0.65 -5.08
C ASP A 101 -6.59 -1.12 -5.14
N ARG A 102 -5.64 -0.21 -4.97
CA ARG A 102 -4.20 -0.51 -5.04
C ARG A 102 -3.69 -1.31 -3.85
N ILE A 103 -4.17 -1.02 -2.63
CA ILE A 103 -3.89 -1.84 -1.44
C ILE A 103 -4.35 -3.27 -1.67
N ALA A 104 -5.53 -3.43 -2.24
CA ALA A 104 -6.14 -4.73 -2.37
C ALA A 104 -5.56 -5.55 -3.56
N ARG A 105 -5.17 -4.91 -4.67
CA ARG A 105 -4.31 -5.53 -5.70
C ARG A 105 -2.96 -5.97 -5.14
N SER A 106 -2.36 -5.18 -4.27
CA SER A 106 -1.11 -5.54 -3.62
C SER A 106 -1.25 -6.77 -2.71
N TRP A 107 -2.38 -6.87 -2.00
CA TRP A 107 -2.75 -8.06 -1.25
C TRP A 107 -2.87 -9.28 -2.18
N GLU A 108 -3.53 -9.17 -3.34
CA GLU A 108 -3.66 -10.27 -4.32
C GLU A 108 -2.28 -10.78 -4.77
N LEU A 109 -1.32 -9.87 -4.98
CA LEU A 109 0.06 -10.21 -5.37
C LEU A 109 0.85 -10.91 -4.24
N ALA A 110 0.44 -10.75 -2.98
CA ALA A 110 1.09 -11.38 -1.83
C ALA A 110 0.38 -12.67 -1.38
N ALA A 111 -0.94 -12.72 -1.53
CA ALA A 111 -1.80 -13.75 -0.99
C ALA A 111 -1.46 -15.15 -1.53
N PRO A 112 -1.53 -16.19 -0.69
CA PRO A 112 -1.43 -17.57 -1.15
C PRO A 112 -2.63 -17.96 -2.02
N ALA A 113 -2.44 -18.89 -2.97
CA ALA A 113 -3.45 -19.31 -3.95
C ALA A 113 -4.83 -19.64 -3.32
N ARG A 114 -4.82 -20.32 -2.15
CA ARG A 114 -6.05 -20.68 -1.42
C ARG A 114 -6.96 -19.49 -1.08
N LEU A 115 -6.41 -18.28 -0.90
CA LEU A 115 -7.21 -17.08 -0.63
C LEU A 115 -7.79 -16.47 -1.90
N LEU A 116 -7.09 -16.61 -3.02
CA LEU A 116 -7.57 -16.15 -4.33
C LEU A 116 -8.70 -17.07 -4.84
N GLU A 117 -8.56 -18.38 -4.66
CA GLU A 117 -9.55 -19.38 -5.07
C GLU A 117 -10.83 -19.35 -4.23
N ALA A 118 -10.77 -18.83 -3.00
CA ALA A 118 -11.90 -18.72 -2.08
C ALA A 118 -12.80 -17.49 -2.32
N GLY A 119 -12.56 -16.72 -3.40
CA GLY A 119 -13.36 -15.56 -3.76
C GLY A 119 -12.63 -14.22 -3.73
N GLY A 120 -11.32 -14.20 -3.41
CA GLY A 120 -10.52 -12.98 -3.47
C GLY A 120 -10.98 -11.87 -2.52
N ARG A 121 -10.69 -10.62 -2.90
CA ARG A 121 -11.12 -9.39 -2.18
C ARG A 121 -12.53 -8.96 -2.57
#